data_AF-A0AAN8IPQ8-F1
#
_entry.id   AF-A0AAN8IPQ8-F1
#
_cell.length_a   1.000
_cell.length_b   1.000
_cell.length_c   1.000
_cell.angle_alpha   90.00
_cell.angle_beta   90.00
_cell.angle_gamma   90.00
#
_symmetry.space_group_name_H-M   'P 1'
#
loop_
_entity.id
_entity.type
_entity.pdbx_description
1 polymer ?
#
loop_
_entity_poly.entity_id
_entity_poly.type
_entity_poly.pdbx_seq_one_letter_code
_entity_poly.pdbx_strand_id
1 'polypeptide(L)'
;MDAVAEVVETYRHDLEEAAEDLRQRGQSFSESAPKMIEDTRSQIEPTTQEIVEAVQDTSDASPPEKPMIEVFAWSTVMVFFANLSIFIGIHFLGPIVSIFVGKFGAFMLAAVGVPCYAHYTIKKSGVAEAAEAVTGDKSVRMELLSYAILQGVLMGYVIDSIYLSYIPYAVITPAIITISFASVAQNANGDRKMLLGGTVGAAVSFNLMLGMITGSLSFVYFLLTLTYAGIAAVIMQLCIKHLKSMSKGHVYQNALSCGFIVAKGMFFLMFGSYDSDIQEQQEQQPRK
;
A
#
# COMPACT_ATOMS: atom_id res chain seq x y z
N MET A 1 -26.52 -44.81 33.92
CA MET A 1 -26.92 -43.40 33.78
C MET A 1 -25.88 -42.47 34.40
N ASP A 2 -25.15 -42.92 35.43
CA ASP A 2 -24.11 -42.12 36.12
C ASP A 2 -22.94 -41.68 35.23
N ALA A 3 -22.46 -42.54 34.32
CA ALA A 3 -21.38 -42.20 33.38
C ALA A 3 -21.74 -41.09 32.38
N VAL A 4 -23.03 -40.89 32.09
CA VAL A 4 -23.50 -39.80 31.21
C VAL A 4 -23.60 -38.49 31.98
N ALA A 5 -24.01 -38.54 33.25
CA ALA A 5 -24.06 -37.37 34.12
C ALA A 5 -22.65 -36.83 34.43
N GLU A 6 -21.68 -37.70 34.62
CA GLU A 6 -20.27 -37.34 34.86
C GLU A 6 -19.65 -36.62 33.66
N VAL A 7 -19.93 -37.10 32.43
CA VAL A 7 -19.46 -36.46 31.20
C VAL A 7 -20.13 -35.09 30.98
N VAL A 8 -21.43 -34.97 31.29
CA VAL A 8 -22.17 -33.70 31.17
C VAL A 8 -21.67 -32.65 32.18
N GLU A 9 -21.39 -33.04 33.42
CA GLU A 9 -20.80 -32.12 34.41
C GLU A 9 -19.38 -31.71 34.04
N THR A 10 -18.59 -32.62 33.47
CA THR A 10 -17.24 -32.28 32.97
C THR A 10 -17.31 -31.26 31.83
N TYR A 11 -18.19 -31.46 30.85
CA TYR A 11 -18.39 -30.48 29.77
C TYR A 11 -18.92 -29.13 30.26
N ARG A 12 -19.77 -29.14 31.30
CA ARG A 12 -20.29 -27.91 31.92
C ARG A 12 -19.16 -27.13 32.60
N HIS A 13 -18.31 -27.82 33.33
CA HIS A 13 -17.14 -27.22 33.98
C HIS A 13 -16.14 -26.66 32.97
N ASP A 14 -15.84 -27.38 31.89
CA ASP A 14 -14.93 -26.92 30.84
C ASP A 14 -15.47 -25.68 30.11
N LEU A 15 -16.79 -25.59 29.93
CA LEU A 15 -17.46 -24.42 29.34
C LEU A 15 -17.47 -23.22 30.27
N GLU A 16 -17.64 -23.43 31.58
CA GLU A 16 -17.58 -22.38 32.60
C GLU A 16 -16.15 -21.81 32.71
N GLU A 17 -15.13 -22.67 32.68
CA GLU A 17 -13.70 -22.27 32.69
C GLU A 17 -13.31 -21.50 31.42
N ALA A 18 -13.75 -21.97 30.24
CA ALA A 18 -13.51 -21.26 28.98
C ALA A 18 -14.21 -19.90 28.93
N ALA A 19 -15.40 -19.77 29.52
CA ALA A 19 -16.14 -18.52 29.60
C ALA A 19 -15.46 -17.51 30.55
N GLU A 20 -14.89 -17.98 31.66
CA GLU A 20 -14.14 -17.14 32.60
C GLU A 20 -12.81 -16.64 32.02
N ASP A 21 -12.06 -17.48 31.29
CA ASP A 21 -10.84 -17.07 30.58
C ASP A 21 -11.16 -16.05 29.47
N LEU A 22 -12.24 -16.25 28.71
CA LEU A 22 -12.72 -15.27 27.73
C LEU A 22 -13.13 -13.94 28.38
N ARG A 23 -13.76 -13.98 29.56
CA ARG A 23 -14.14 -12.79 30.31
C ARG A 23 -12.93 -12.04 30.86
N GLN A 24 -11.94 -12.75 31.39
CA GLN A 24 -10.68 -12.15 31.86
C GLN A 24 -9.87 -11.54 30.70
N ARG A 25 -9.83 -12.20 29.54
CA ARG A 25 -9.20 -11.65 28.33
C ARG A 25 -9.96 -10.43 27.79
N GLY A 26 -11.29 -10.47 27.83
CA GLY A 26 -12.13 -9.33 27.45
C GLY A 26 -11.95 -8.11 28.37
N GLN A 27 -11.84 -8.34 29.68
CA GLN A 27 -11.61 -7.28 30.67
C GLN A 27 -10.20 -6.69 30.56
N SER A 28 -9.16 -7.53 30.43
CA SER A 28 -7.78 -7.06 30.23
C SER A 28 -7.60 -6.32 28.90
N PHE A 29 -8.29 -6.72 27.83
CA PHE A 29 -8.34 -5.96 26.57
C PHE A 29 -9.09 -4.63 26.73
N SER A 30 -10.22 -4.61 27.46
CA SER A 30 -10.98 -3.38 27.72
C SER A 30 -10.21 -2.36 28.57
N GLU A 31 -9.38 -2.81 29.52
CA GLU A 31 -8.55 -1.94 30.35
C GLU A 31 -7.27 -1.47 29.63
N SER A 32 -6.74 -2.28 28.70
CA SER A 32 -5.54 -1.94 27.93
C SER A 32 -5.85 -1.17 26.64
N ALA A 33 -7.07 -1.25 26.09
CA ALA A 33 -7.46 -0.55 24.87
C ALA A 33 -7.28 0.98 24.94
N PRO A 34 -7.67 1.71 26.01
CA PRO A 34 -7.46 3.15 26.09
C PRO A 34 -5.98 3.53 26.10
N LYS A 35 -5.17 2.80 26.87
CA LYS A 35 -3.71 3.00 26.93
C LYS A 35 -3.05 2.68 25.59
N MET A 36 -3.47 1.60 24.94
CA MET A 36 -2.94 1.20 23.63
C MET A 36 -3.31 2.22 22.55
N ILE A 37 -4.51 2.82 22.62
CA ILE A 37 -4.94 3.91 21.72
C ILE A 37 -4.10 5.18 21.98
N GLU A 38 -3.83 5.53 23.24
CA GLU A 38 -3.05 6.72 23.60
C GLU A 38 -1.55 6.57 23.30
N ASP A 39 -0.99 5.40 23.54
CA ASP A 39 0.38 5.03 23.14
C ASP A 39 0.54 4.97 21.62
N THR A 40 -0.51 4.54 20.90
CA THR A 40 -0.52 4.57 19.43
C THR A 40 -0.63 6.00 18.91
N ARG A 41 -1.47 6.83 19.55
CA ARG A 41 -1.63 8.24 19.19
C ARG A 41 -0.33 9.02 19.37
N SER A 42 0.34 8.87 20.51
CA SER A 42 1.62 9.54 20.79
C SER A 42 2.75 9.09 19.87
N GLN A 43 2.67 7.89 19.28
CA GLN A 43 3.61 7.43 18.26
C GLN A 43 3.27 7.89 16.84
N ILE A 44 2.00 8.09 16.51
CA ILE A 44 1.54 8.52 15.16
C ILE A 44 1.61 10.05 14.98
N GLU A 45 1.38 10.81 16.06
CA GLU A 45 1.42 12.28 16.05
C GLU A 45 2.73 12.86 15.49
N PRO A 46 3.94 12.40 15.88
CA PRO A 46 5.18 12.90 15.29
C PRO A 46 5.31 12.58 13.80
N THR A 47 4.93 11.39 13.36
CA THR A 47 4.94 11.04 11.91
C THR A 47 3.94 11.88 11.12
N THR A 48 2.79 12.19 11.70
CA THR A 48 1.77 13.04 11.07
C THR A 48 2.29 14.47 10.93
N GLN A 49 2.89 15.02 12.00
CA GLN A 49 3.52 16.33 11.97
C GLN A 49 4.67 16.37 10.96
N GLU A 50 5.48 15.32 10.89
CA GLU A 50 6.59 15.21 9.94
C GLU A 50 6.11 15.24 8.48
N ILE A 51 5.02 14.53 8.16
CA ILE A 51 4.40 14.57 6.83
C ILE A 51 3.86 15.97 6.54
N VAL A 52 3.15 16.58 7.49
CA VAL A 52 2.60 17.93 7.34
C VAL A 52 3.73 18.93 7.08
N GLU A 53 4.79 18.89 7.88
CA GLU A 53 5.98 19.72 7.68
C GLU A 53 6.63 19.46 6.32
N ALA A 54 6.80 18.20 5.93
CA ALA A 54 7.42 17.86 4.65
C ALA A 54 6.60 18.36 3.46
N VAL A 55 5.26 18.27 3.55
CA VAL A 55 4.35 18.75 2.49
C VAL A 55 4.29 20.27 2.45
N GLN A 56 4.33 20.93 3.62
CA GLN A 56 4.32 22.40 3.73
C GLN A 56 5.68 23.04 3.46
N ASP A 57 6.76 22.27 3.54
CA ASP A 57 8.10 22.76 3.25
C ASP A 57 8.24 23.07 1.76
N THR A 58 8.21 24.37 1.46
CA THR A 58 8.47 24.92 0.13
C THR A 58 9.81 25.63 0.05
N SER A 59 10.74 25.36 0.98
CA SER A 59 12.07 25.96 0.92
C SER A 59 12.84 25.41 -0.28
N ASP A 60 13.77 26.22 -0.78
CA ASP A 60 14.69 25.78 -1.82
C ASP A 60 15.42 24.50 -1.38
N ALA A 61 15.55 23.57 -2.31
CA ALA A 61 16.23 22.31 -2.10
C ALA A 61 16.95 21.90 -3.37
N SER A 62 18.21 21.51 -3.22
CA SER A 62 18.98 20.84 -4.28
C SER A 62 19.12 19.36 -3.90
N PRO A 63 18.07 18.55 -4.12
CA PRO A 63 18.11 17.14 -3.75
C PRO A 63 19.11 16.40 -4.63
N PRO A 64 19.84 15.41 -4.08
CA PRO A 64 20.71 14.57 -4.88
C PRO A 64 19.86 13.76 -5.89
N GLU A 65 20.14 13.92 -7.18
CA GLU A 65 19.32 13.35 -8.26
C GLU A 65 19.29 11.82 -8.23
N LYS A 66 20.46 11.20 -8.03
CA LYS A 66 20.63 9.74 -8.08
C LYS A 66 19.75 9.00 -7.05
N PRO A 67 19.78 9.32 -5.74
CA PRO A 67 18.89 8.69 -4.76
C PRO A 67 17.40 8.82 -5.08
N MET A 68 16.97 9.96 -5.61
CA MET A 68 15.57 10.16 -5.98
C MET A 68 15.16 9.25 -7.14
N ILE A 69 15.98 9.22 -8.19
CA ILE A 69 15.79 8.35 -9.35
C ILE A 69 15.76 6.88 -8.92
N GLU A 70 16.64 6.46 -8.02
CA GLU A 70 16.67 5.08 -7.50
C GLU A 70 15.40 4.69 -6.73
N VAL A 71 14.81 5.62 -5.96
CA VAL A 71 13.54 5.39 -5.27
C VAL A 71 12.41 5.15 -6.27
N PHE A 72 12.21 6.07 -7.22
CA PHE A 72 11.10 5.98 -8.17
C PHE A 72 11.29 4.88 -9.22
N ALA A 73 12.54 4.62 -9.67
CA ALA A 73 12.84 3.55 -10.60
C ALA A 73 12.56 2.18 -10.00
N TRP A 74 13.03 1.90 -8.78
CA TRP A 74 12.77 0.62 -8.14
C TRP A 74 11.29 0.45 -7.76
N SER A 75 10.63 1.53 -7.31
CA SER A 75 9.20 1.50 -7.05
C SER A 75 8.38 1.18 -8.31
N THR A 76 8.82 1.65 -9.48
CA THR A 76 8.21 1.29 -10.77
C THR A 76 8.21 -0.23 -10.98
N VAL A 77 9.36 -0.89 -10.72
CA VAL A 77 9.49 -2.35 -10.81
C VAL A 77 8.57 -3.04 -9.79
N MET A 78 8.59 -2.60 -8.53
CA MET A 78 7.74 -3.16 -7.47
C MET A 78 6.25 -3.05 -7.82
N VAL A 79 5.79 -1.87 -8.23
CA VAL A 79 4.40 -1.62 -8.62
C VAL A 79 4.02 -2.46 -9.83
N PHE A 80 4.91 -2.62 -10.82
CA PHE A 80 4.66 -3.47 -11.98
C PHE A 80 4.40 -4.92 -11.56
N PHE A 81 5.31 -5.52 -10.78
CA PHE A 81 5.18 -6.91 -10.35
C PHE A 81 4.02 -7.13 -9.38
N ALA A 82 3.74 -6.17 -8.49
CA ALA A 82 2.56 -6.21 -7.64
C ALA A 82 1.26 -6.16 -8.47
N ASN A 83 1.22 -5.38 -9.56
CA ASN A 83 0.06 -5.37 -10.45
C ASN A 83 -0.06 -6.68 -11.26
N LEU A 84 1.04 -7.29 -11.66
CA LEU A 84 1.03 -8.60 -12.30
C LEU A 84 0.51 -9.68 -11.33
N SER A 85 0.92 -9.59 -10.06
CA SER A 85 0.52 -10.57 -9.04
C SER A 85 -0.92 -10.41 -8.56
N ILE A 86 -1.53 -9.23 -8.71
CA ILE A 86 -2.99 -9.05 -8.54
C ILE A 86 -3.76 -10.03 -9.44
N PHE A 87 -3.36 -10.19 -10.71
CA PHE A 87 -4.02 -11.16 -11.61
C PHE A 87 -3.93 -12.60 -11.08
N ILE A 88 -2.79 -12.95 -10.47
CA ILE A 88 -2.60 -14.25 -9.84
C ILE A 88 -3.53 -14.40 -8.63
N GLY A 89 -3.64 -13.35 -7.80
CA GLY A 89 -4.52 -13.30 -6.64
C GLY A 89 -5.99 -13.52 -6.97
N ILE A 90 -6.47 -12.88 -8.05
CA ILE A 90 -7.86 -12.99 -8.53
C ILE A 90 -8.18 -14.43 -8.97
N HIS A 91 -7.28 -15.08 -9.72
CA HIS A 91 -7.61 -16.35 -10.38
C HIS A 91 -7.22 -17.61 -9.61
N PHE A 92 -6.19 -17.59 -8.77
CA PHE A 92 -5.60 -18.83 -8.21
C PHE A 92 -5.81 -19.03 -6.72
N LEU A 93 -6.15 -17.99 -5.96
CA LEU A 93 -6.08 -18.03 -4.49
C LEU A 93 -7.43 -17.99 -3.77
N GLY A 94 -8.54 -17.86 -4.50
CA GLY A 94 -9.90 -17.94 -3.95
C GLY A 94 -10.10 -19.12 -2.98
N PRO A 95 -9.78 -20.37 -3.38
CA PRO A 95 -9.96 -21.54 -2.51
C PRO A 95 -8.89 -21.70 -1.41
N ILE A 96 -7.67 -21.25 -1.62
CA ILE A 96 -6.54 -21.50 -0.70
C ILE A 96 -6.50 -20.44 0.40
N VAL A 97 -6.68 -19.16 0.07
CA VAL A 97 -6.61 -18.06 1.05
C VAL A 97 -7.86 -18.02 1.91
N SER A 98 -9.04 -18.29 1.34
CA SER A 98 -10.32 -18.29 2.09
C SER A 98 -10.36 -19.27 3.26
N ILE A 99 -9.56 -20.34 3.21
CA ILE A 99 -9.44 -21.32 4.30
C ILE A 99 -8.71 -20.73 5.51
N PHE A 100 -7.73 -19.86 5.30
CA PHE A 100 -6.89 -19.32 6.37
C PHE A 100 -7.27 -17.89 6.78
N VAL A 101 -7.70 -17.07 5.82
CA VAL A 101 -7.94 -15.64 5.99
C VAL A 101 -9.10 -15.17 5.09
N GLY A 102 -10.18 -14.67 5.70
CA GLY A 102 -11.28 -14.04 4.95
C GLY A 102 -10.84 -12.77 4.21
N LYS A 103 -11.63 -12.29 3.24
CA LYS A 103 -11.30 -11.10 2.43
C LYS A 103 -10.90 -9.87 3.26
N PHE A 104 -11.61 -9.59 4.34
CA PHE A 104 -11.26 -8.50 5.26
C PHE A 104 -9.88 -8.69 5.91
N GLY A 105 -9.56 -9.91 6.36
CA GLY A 105 -8.25 -10.21 6.93
C GLY A 105 -7.13 -10.09 5.90
N ALA A 106 -7.38 -10.52 4.66
CA ALA A 106 -6.41 -10.41 3.56
C ALA A 106 -6.17 -8.94 3.18
N PHE A 107 -7.22 -8.12 3.21
CA PHE A 107 -7.11 -6.68 3.05
C PHE A 107 -6.27 -6.05 4.17
N MET A 108 -6.53 -6.37 5.44
CA MET A 108 -5.73 -5.87 6.56
C MET A 108 -4.28 -6.33 6.48
N LEU A 109 -4.04 -7.57 6.08
CA LEU A 109 -2.69 -8.08 5.84
C LEU A 109 -2.01 -7.31 4.70
N ALA A 110 -2.69 -7.05 3.59
CA ALA A 110 -2.12 -6.32 2.46
C ALA A 110 -1.93 -4.82 2.72
N ALA A 111 -2.82 -4.18 3.49
CA ALA A 111 -2.83 -2.75 3.73
C ALA A 111 -1.99 -2.33 4.94
N VAL A 112 -1.85 -3.21 5.92
CA VAL A 112 -1.14 -2.91 7.18
C VAL A 112 -0.05 -3.94 7.46
N GLY A 113 -0.39 -5.23 7.42
CA GLY A 113 0.56 -6.31 7.77
C GLY A 113 1.85 -6.30 6.94
N VAL A 114 1.73 -6.34 5.62
CA VAL A 114 2.85 -6.36 4.68
C VAL A 114 3.66 -5.05 4.75
N PRO A 115 3.06 -3.84 4.70
CA PRO A 115 3.80 -2.60 4.85
C PRO A 115 4.56 -2.48 6.18
N CYS A 116 3.93 -2.85 7.30
CA CYS A 116 4.56 -2.81 8.63
C CYS A 116 5.69 -3.83 8.74
N TYR A 117 5.49 -5.05 8.25
CA TYR A 117 6.52 -6.09 8.25
C TYR A 117 7.71 -5.69 7.39
N ALA A 118 7.47 -5.19 6.18
CA ALA A 118 8.51 -4.67 5.29
C ALA A 118 9.28 -3.51 5.95
N HIS A 119 8.60 -2.59 6.63
CA HIS A 119 9.25 -1.50 7.37
C HIS A 119 10.14 -2.02 8.52
N TYR A 120 9.63 -2.98 9.30
CA TYR A 120 10.40 -3.63 10.36
C TYR A 120 11.66 -4.32 9.79
N THR A 121 11.51 -5.05 8.69
CA THR A 121 12.62 -5.69 7.98
C THR A 121 13.63 -4.67 7.46
N ILE A 122 13.20 -3.58 6.81
CA ILE A 122 14.12 -2.52 6.36
C ILE A 122 14.90 -1.93 7.54
N LYS A 123 14.23 -1.70 8.69
CA LYS A 123 14.89 -1.16 9.88
C LYS A 123 15.92 -2.14 10.44
N LYS A 124 15.58 -3.43 10.52
CA LYS A 124 16.48 -4.49 10.99
C LYS A 124 17.65 -4.72 10.04
N SER A 125 17.39 -4.82 8.75
CA SER A 125 18.40 -4.96 7.70
C SER A 125 19.28 -3.72 7.61
N GLY A 126 18.73 -2.52 7.83
CA GLY A 126 19.51 -1.30 7.90
C GLY A 126 20.44 -1.21 9.13
N VAL A 127 20.14 -1.93 10.21
CA VAL A 127 21.05 -2.09 11.37
C VAL A 127 22.15 -3.11 11.05
N ALA A 128 21.85 -4.16 10.29
CA ALA A 128 22.81 -5.17 9.84
C ALA A 128 23.73 -4.68 8.70
N GLU A 129 23.22 -3.90 7.74
CA GLU A 129 23.98 -3.28 6.65
C GLU A 129 24.99 -2.23 7.12
N ALA A 130 24.71 -1.56 8.24
CA ALA A 130 25.71 -0.70 8.87
C ALA A 130 26.94 -1.50 9.33
N ALA A 131 26.83 -2.82 9.46
CA ALA A 131 27.92 -3.73 9.83
C ALA A 131 28.59 -4.43 8.62
N GLU A 132 27.91 -4.59 7.47
CA GLU A 132 28.48 -5.19 6.25
C GLU A 132 28.14 -4.37 4.99
N ALA A 133 29.13 -3.69 4.43
CA ALA A 133 28.95 -2.86 3.25
C ALA A 133 28.93 -3.69 1.94
N VAL A 134 28.02 -3.29 1.03
CA VAL A 134 27.90 -3.63 -0.41
C VAL A 134 27.04 -4.85 -0.78
N THR A 135 26.92 -5.89 0.05
CA THR A 135 26.06 -7.06 -0.25
C THR A 135 24.60 -6.93 0.20
N GLY A 136 24.28 -5.96 1.07
CA GLY A 136 22.93 -5.80 1.66
C GLY A 136 21.87 -5.17 0.74
N ASP A 137 22.21 -4.16 -0.06
CA ASP A 137 21.23 -3.32 -0.77
C ASP A 137 20.42 -4.11 -1.82
N LYS A 138 21.08 -5.01 -2.57
CA LYS A 138 20.40 -5.90 -3.52
C LYS A 138 19.46 -6.87 -2.81
N SER A 139 19.88 -7.43 -1.67
CA SER A 139 19.08 -8.39 -0.91
C SER A 139 17.80 -7.74 -0.40
N VAL A 140 17.91 -6.54 0.19
CA VAL A 140 16.77 -5.75 0.66
C VAL A 140 15.83 -5.40 -0.49
N ARG A 141 16.35 -4.96 -1.64
CA ARG A 141 15.52 -4.66 -2.83
C ARG A 141 14.71 -5.86 -3.32
N MET A 142 15.33 -7.04 -3.40
CA MET A 142 14.65 -8.27 -3.82
C MET A 142 13.66 -8.77 -2.78
N GLU A 143 13.97 -8.59 -1.50
CA GLU A 143 13.05 -8.92 -0.41
C GLU A 143 11.81 -8.02 -0.45
N LEU A 144 11.98 -6.70 -0.62
CA LEU A 144 10.88 -5.75 -0.82
C LEU A 144 10.05 -6.05 -2.06
N LEU A 145 10.69 -6.49 -3.15
CA LEU A 145 9.97 -6.94 -4.33
C LEU A 145 9.08 -8.16 -4.02
N SER A 146 9.57 -9.11 -3.21
CA SER A 146 8.77 -10.26 -2.79
C SER A 146 7.57 -9.85 -1.94
N TYR A 147 7.73 -8.87 -1.04
CA TYR A 147 6.62 -8.29 -0.28
C TYR A 147 5.62 -7.55 -1.18
N ALA A 148 6.08 -6.80 -2.18
CA ALA A 148 5.20 -6.15 -3.15
C ALA A 148 4.38 -7.17 -3.96
N ILE A 149 5.02 -8.27 -4.38
CA ILE A 149 4.33 -9.39 -5.05
C ILE A 149 3.27 -9.99 -4.12
N LEU A 150 3.64 -10.33 -2.88
CA LEU A 150 2.71 -10.86 -1.87
C LEU A 150 1.55 -9.91 -1.63
N GLN A 151 1.81 -8.62 -1.49
CA GLN A 151 0.79 -7.59 -1.31
C GLN A 151 -0.17 -7.55 -2.50
N GLY A 152 0.36 -7.58 -3.73
CA GLY A 152 -0.46 -7.63 -4.93
C GLY A 152 -1.32 -8.90 -5.01
N VAL A 153 -0.77 -10.06 -4.64
CA VAL A 153 -1.51 -11.31 -4.55
C VAL A 153 -2.68 -11.21 -3.56
N LEU A 154 -2.41 -10.75 -2.34
CA LEU A 154 -3.42 -10.59 -1.31
C LEU A 154 -4.50 -9.59 -1.74
N MET A 155 -4.09 -8.46 -2.32
CA MET A 155 -5.03 -7.46 -2.83
C MET A 155 -5.86 -7.99 -4.00
N GLY A 156 -5.29 -8.82 -4.88
CA GLY A 156 -6.00 -9.49 -5.95
C GLY A 156 -7.10 -10.41 -5.43
N TYR A 157 -6.81 -11.18 -4.38
CA TYR A 157 -7.83 -12.01 -3.70
C TYR A 157 -8.94 -11.14 -3.07
N VAL A 158 -8.61 -9.97 -2.52
CA VAL A 158 -9.61 -9.05 -1.95
C VAL A 158 -10.58 -8.54 -3.01
N ILE A 159 -10.09 -8.21 -4.21
CA ILE A 159 -10.88 -7.60 -5.28
C ILE A 159 -11.37 -8.60 -6.34
N ASP A 160 -11.26 -9.90 -6.09
CA ASP A 160 -11.50 -10.98 -7.06
C ASP A 160 -12.88 -10.99 -7.74
N SER A 161 -13.85 -10.33 -7.12
CA SER A 161 -15.29 -10.31 -7.46
C SER A 161 -15.79 -8.89 -7.68
N ILE A 162 -14.86 -7.94 -7.74
CA ILE A 162 -15.15 -6.52 -7.83
C ILE A 162 -14.59 -6.03 -9.16
N TYR A 163 -15.49 -5.59 -10.02
CA TYR A 163 -15.14 -5.02 -11.31
C TYR A 163 -15.09 -3.50 -11.23
N LEU A 164 -14.01 -2.91 -11.73
CA LEU A 164 -13.88 -1.46 -11.87
C LEU A 164 -13.42 -1.12 -13.28
N SER A 165 -14.30 -0.49 -14.05
CA SER A 165 -14.03 -0.06 -15.43
C SER A 165 -12.94 1.00 -15.46
N TYR A 166 -12.01 0.85 -16.42
CA TYR A 166 -11.05 1.87 -16.85
C TYR A 166 -10.25 2.54 -15.71
N ILE A 167 -9.12 1.93 -15.37
CA ILE A 167 -8.19 2.42 -14.34
C ILE A 167 -6.87 2.88 -14.94
N PRO A 168 -6.21 3.93 -14.40
CA PRO A 168 -4.86 4.30 -14.79
C PRO A 168 -3.87 3.20 -14.43
N TYR A 169 -2.87 3.00 -15.29
CA TYR A 169 -1.79 2.06 -15.04
C TYR A 169 -0.88 2.60 -13.94
N ALA A 170 -0.96 2.00 -12.74
CA ALA A 170 -0.24 2.45 -11.55
C ALA A 170 1.29 2.58 -11.76
N VAL A 171 1.87 1.79 -12.66
CA VAL A 171 3.31 1.83 -13.00
C VAL A 171 3.74 3.12 -13.70
N ILE A 172 2.83 3.82 -14.38
CA ILE A 172 3.17 4.97 -15.24
C ILE A 172 3.63 6.16 -14.41
N THR A 173 2.97 6.46 -13.28
CA THR A 173 3.33 7.61 -12.45
C THR A 173 4.79 7.57 -11.95
N PRO A 174 5.27 6.51 -11.27
CA PRO A 174 6.66 6.46 -10.83
C PRO A 174 7.65 6.37 -12.00
N ALA A 175 7.27 5.76 -13.14
CA ALA A 175 8.11 5.72 -14.33
C ALA A 175 8.34 7.12 -14.93
N ILE A 176 7.26 7.88 -15.13
CA ILE A 176 7.33 9.24 -15.69
C ILE A 176 8.05 10.17 -14.71
N ILE A 177 7.84 10.04 -13.41
CA ILE A 177 8.60 10.79 -12.40
C ILE A 177 10.09 10.48 -12.55
N THR A 178 10.49 9.21 -12.64
CA THR A 178 11.90 8.82 -12.82
C THR A 178 12.53 9.49 -14.04
N ILE A 179 11.84 9.50 -15.17
CA ILE A 179 12.36 10.06 -16.44
C ILE A 179 12.38 11.60 -16.40
N SER A 180 11.31 12.21 -15.90
CA SER A 180 11.18 13.67 -15.88
C SER A 180 12.04 14.33 -14.81
N PHE A 181 12.35 13.64 -13.70
CA PHE A 181 13.06 14.21 -12.56
C PHE A 181 14.40 14.84 -12.95
N ALA A 182 15.24 14.12 -13.69
CA ALA A 182 16.56 14.62 -14.10
C ALA A 182 16.45 15.90 -14.96
N SER A 183 15.49 15.93 -15.90
CA SER A 183 15.29 17.08 -16.78
C SER A 183 14.71 18.30 -16.04
N VAL A 184 13.76 18.07 -15.13
CA VAL A 184 13.16 19.15 -14.35
C VAL A 184 14.13 19.68 -13.30
N ALA A 185 14.92 18.82 -12.64
CA ALA A 185 15.90 19.21 -11.63
C ALA A 185 16.95 20.19 -12.17
N GLN A 186 17.44 19.95 -13.39
CA GLN A 186 18.38 20.86 -14.07
C GLN A 186 17.79 22.27 -14.29
N ASN A 187 16.49 22.35 -14.58
CA ASN A 187 15.81 23.61 -14.84
C ASN A 187 15.26 24.30 -13.58
N ALA A 188 15.00 23.52 -12.53
CA ALA A 188 14.43 24.01 -11.28
C ALA A 188 15.41 24.90 -10.49
N ASN A 189 16.72 24.75 -10.68
CA ASN A 189 17.76 25.56 -10.02
C ASN A 189 17.57 25.71 -8.50
N GLY A 190 17.11 24.65 -7.83
CA GLY A 190 16.82 24.63 -6.40
C GLY A 190 15.36 24.97 -6.02
N ASP A 191 14.53 25.45 -6.95
CA ASP A 191 13.10 25.71 -6.69
C ASP A 191 12.35 24.38 -6.55
N ARG A 192 11.97 24.09 -5.30
CA ARG A 192 11.26 22.88 -4.93
C ARG A 192 9.85 22.80 -5.55
N LYS A 193 9.15 23.92 -5.72
CA LYS A 193 7.82 23.95 -6.34
C LYS A 193 7.89 23.63 -7.82
N MET A 194 8.90 24.18 -8.51
CA MET A 194 9.16 23.86 -9.92
C MET A 194 9.53 22.38 -10.08
N LEU A 195 10.33 21.84 -9.17
CA LEU A 195 10.69 20.42 -9.17
C LEU A 195 9.48 19.49 -8.98
N LEU A 196 8.68 19.71 -7.94
CA LEU A 196 7.50 18.90 -7.64
C LEU A 196 6.41 19.08 -8.71
N GLY A 197 6.08 20.33 -9.03
CA GLY A 197 5.06 20.66 -10.00
C GLY A 197 5.41 20.17 -11.40
N GLY A 198 6.67 20.30 -11.81
CA GLY A 198 7.14 19.82 -13.12
C GLY A 198 7.12 18.30 -13.23
N THR A 199 7.61 17.58 -12.22
CA THR A 199 7.72 16.11 -12.27
C THR A 199 6.39 15.39 -12.05
N VAL A 200 5.67 15.75 -10.98
CA VAL A 200 4.35 15.17 -10.68
C VAL A 200 3.33 15.62 -11.71
N GLY A 201 3.39 16.88 -12.15
CA GLY A 201 2.53 17.41 -13.22
C GLY A 201 2.75 16.71 -14.56
N ALA A 202 3.99 16.36 -14.91
CA ALA A 202 4.29 15.54 -16.09
C ALA A 202 3.64 14.14 -15.99
N ALA A 203 3.73 13.50 -14.82
CA ALA A 203 3.13 12.18 -14.60
C ALA A 203 1.59 12.20 -14.69
N VAL A 204 0.95 13.23 -14.12
CA VAL A 204 -0.51 13.42 -14.26
C VAL A 204 -0.87 13.66 -15.71
N SER A 205 -0.19 14.59 -16.39
CA SER A 205 -0.47 14.95 -17.78
C SER A 205 -0.34 13.74 -18.71
N PHE A 206 0.70 12.92 -18.50
CA PHE A 206 0.92 11.71 -19.29
C PHE A 206 -0.18 10.66 -19.06
N ASN A 207 -0.59 10.42 -17.81
CA ASN A 207 -1.71 9.52 -17.52
C ASN A 207 -3.01 10.02 -18.17
N LEU A 208 -3.33 11.32 -18.07
CA LEU A 208 -4.53 11.87 -18.70
C LEU A 208 -4.48 11.78 -20.22
N MET A 209 -3.30 12.00 -20.82
CA MET A 209 -3.10 11.82 -22.26
C MET A 209 -3.35 10.37 -22.70
N LEU A 210 -2.82 9.38 -21.95
CA LEU A 210 -3.12 7.97 -22.20
C LEU A 210 -4.60 7.67 -22.03
N GLY A 211 -5.25 8.21 -21.00
CA GLY A 211 -6.69 8.09 -20.78
C GLY A 211 -7.52 8.61 -21.95
N MET A 212 -7.14 9.77 -22.50
CA MET A 212 -7.77 10.34 -23.69
C MET A 212 -7.56 9.49 -24.94
N ILE A 213 -6.32 9.06 -25.22
CA ILE A 213 -5.98 8.23 -26.39
C ILE A 213 -6.71 6.89 -26.36
N THR A 214 -6.82 6.28 -25.19
CA THR A 214 -7.47 4.97 -25.00
C THR A 214 -8.98 5.06 -24.83
N GLY A 215 -9.55 6.27 -24.76
CA GLY A 215 -10.98 6.48 -24.49
C GLY A 215 -11.42 6.01 -23.09
N SER A 216 -10.47 5.88 -22.15
CA SER A 216 -10.69 5.33 -20.81
C SER A 216 -10.87 6.41 -19.73
N LEU A 217 -10.95 7.68 -20.14
CA LEU A 217 -11.07 8.81 -19.22
C LEU A 217 -12.44 8.81 -18.53
N SER A 218 -12.46 8.35 -17.28
CA SER A 218 -13.62 8.37 -16.39
C SER A 218 -13.34 9.25 -15.16
N PHE A 219 -14.39 9.55 -14.39
CA PHE A 219 -14.23 10.24 -13.11
C PHE A 219 -13.31 9.44 -12.15
N VAL A 220 -13.50 8.12 -12.09
CA VAL A 220 -12.69 7.21 -11.27
C VAL A 220 -11.24 7.19 -11.78
N TYR A 221 -11.01 7.18 -13.09
CA TYR A 221 -9.68 7.23 -13.69
C TYR A 221 -8.94 8.49 -13.27
N PHE A 222 -9.61 9.64 -13.37
CA PHE A 222 -9.05 10.93 -12.98
C PHE A 222 -8.70 10.97 -11.48
N LEU A 223 -9.64 10.56 -10.63
CA LEU A 223 -9.45 10.58 -9.18
C LEU A 223 -8.33 9.62 -8.72
N LEU A 224 -8.22 8.43 -9.33
CA LEU A 224 -7.14 7.49 -9.03
C LEU A 224 -5.79 8.00 -9.55
N THR A 225 -5.76 8.66 -10.71
CA THR A 225 -4.55 9.34 -11.22
C THR A 225 -4.05 10.40 -10.24
N LEU A 226 -4.95 11.25 -9.74
CA LEU A 226 -4.61 12.25 -8.73
C LEU A 226 -4.16 11.63 -7.41
N THR A 227 -4.76 10.50 -7.01
CA THR A 227 -4.37 9.78 -5.79
C THR A 227 -2.95 9.24 -5.91
N TYR A 228 -2.60 8.59 -7.02
CA TYR A 228 -1.23 8.15 -7.28
C TYR A 228 -0.23 9.32 -7.33
N ALA A 229 -0.62 10.43 -7.97
CA ALA A 229 0.20 11.64 -8.01
C ALA A 229 0.40 12.25 -6.62
N GLY A 230 -0.64 12.29 -5.79
CA GLY A 230 -0.57 12.78 -4.42
C GLY A 230 0.35 11.93 -3.54
N ILE A 231 0.22 10.60 -3.61
CA ILE A 231 1.12 9.67 -2.90
C ILE A 231 2.56 9.90 -3.36
N ALA A 232 2.80 9.99 -4.67
CA ALA A 232 4.13 10.25 -5.21
C ALA A 232 4.70 11.61 -4.80
N ALA A 233 3.88 12.66 -4.75
CA ALA A 233 4.30 13.98 -4.29
C ALA A 233 4.70 13.98 -2.82
N VAL A 234 3.93 13.32 -1.95
CA VAL A 234 4.26 13.18 -0.52
C VAL A 234 5.57 12.41 -0.35
N ILE A 235 5.75 11.29 -1.05
CA ILE A 235 7.00 10.53 -0.99
C ILE A 235 8.18 11.36 -1.51
N MET A 236 8.01 12.09 -2.61
CA MET A 236 9.06 12.97 -3.14
C MET A 236 9.44 14.06 -2.13
N GLN A 237 8.46 14.69 -1.47
CA GLN A 237 8.72 15.67 -0.41
C GLN A 237 9.51 15.09 0.76
N LEU A 238 9.12 13.90 1.23
CA LEU A 238 9.84 13.21 2.31
C LEU A 238 11.26 12.81 1.89
N CYS A 239 11.43 12.37 0.64
CA CYS A 239 12.73 12.11 0.03
C CYS A 239 13.61 13.38 0.02
N ILE A 240 13.08 14.54 -0.38
CA ILE A 240 13.82 15.81 -0.38
C ILE A 240 14.24 16.21 1.04
N LYS A 241 13.37 16.02 2.04
CA LYS A 241 13.64 16.36 3.45
C LYS A 241 14.76 15.48 4.04
N HIS A 242 14.81 14.19 3.69
CA HIS A 242 15.63 13.20 4.41
C HIS A 242 16.77 12.54 3.61
N LEU A 243 16.73 12.54 2.27
CA LEU A 243 17.81 11.96 1.46
C LEU A 243 18.95 12.96 1.29
N LYS A 244 19.81 13.06 2.32
CA LYS A 244 21.05 13.86 2.25
C LYS A 244 22.29 13.07 1.83
N SER A 245 22.25 11.73 1.87
CA SER A 245 23.37 10.85 1.51
C SER A 245 22.90 9.39 1.38
N MET A 246 23.62 8.61 0.56
CA MET A 246 23.28 7.37 -0.17
C MET A 246 22.66 6.16 0.56
N SER A 247 22.16 6.24 1.80
CA SER A 247 21.98 4.99 2.57
C SER A 247 20.62 4.28 2.50
N LYS A 248 19.43 4.91 2.48
CA LYS A 248 18.18 4.13 2.72
C LYS A 248 16.92 4.64 2.01
N GLY A 249 16.91 4.62 0.68
CA GLY A 249 15.70 4.89 -0.13
C GLY A 249 14.60 3.81 0.01
N HIS A 250 14.93 2.66 0.59
CA HIS A 250 14.04 1.49 0.70
C HIS A 250 12.72 1.75 1.42
N VAL A 251 12.72 2.60 2.45
CA VAL A 251 11.49 2.96 3.17
C VAL A 251 10.53 3.69 2.23
N TYR A 252 11.05 4.61 1.41
CA TYR A 252 10.27 5.36 0.44
C TYR A 252 9.82 4.49 -0.73
N GLN A 253 10.67 3.55 -1.19
CA GLN A 253 10.31 2.56 -2.21
C GLN A 253 9.13 1.70 -1.75
N ASN A 254 9.21 1.18 -0.52
CA ASN A 254 8.15 0.38 0.08
C ASN A 254 6.87 1.20 0.28
N ALA A 255 6.97 2.41 0.85
CA ALA A 255 5.83 3.28 1.10
C ALA A 255 5.11 3.68 -0.20
N LEU A 256 5.85 4.03 -1.26
CA LEU A 256 5.27 4.34 -2.57
C LEU A 256 4.54 3.14 -3.16
N SER A 257 5.21 1.99 -3.23
CA SER A 257 4.62 0.77 -3.80
C SER A 257 3.38 0.35 -3.01
N CYS A 258 3.48 0.27 -1.69
CA CYS A 258 2.37 -0.13 -0.84
C CYS A 258 1.20 0.85 -0.95
N GLY A 259 1.47 2.16 -0.92
CA GLY A 259 0.44 3.19 -1.06
C GLY A 259 -0.32 3.07 -2.38
N PHE A 260 0.37 2.78 -3.49
CA PHE A 260 -0.27 2.59 -4.80
C PHE A 260 -1.19 1.36 -4.82
N ILE A 261 -0.74 0.23 -4.27
CA ILE A 261 -1.55 -1.01 -4.24
C ILE A 261 -2.76 -0.86 -3.31
N VAL A 262 -2.58 -0.23 -2.14
CA VAL A 262 -3.69 0.06 -1.22
C VAL A 262 -4.67 1.03 -1.84
N ALA A 263 -4.21 2.12 -2.46
CA ALA A 263 -5.08 3.07 -3.15
C ALA A 263 -5.89 2.37 -4.25
N LYS A 264 -5.25 1.52 -5.06
CA LYS A 264 -5.96 0.71 -6.07
C LYS A 264 -7.04 -0.15 -5.43
N GLY A 265 -6.70 -0.93 -4.40
CA GLY A 265 -7.64 -1.78 -3.68
C GLY A 265 -8.82 -1.01 -3.10
N MET A 266 -8.56 0.13 -2.46
CA MET A 266 -9.60 1.00 -1.91
C MET A 266 -10.53 1.54 -2.99
N PHE A 267 -10.02 1.90 -4.17
CA PHE A 267 -10.87 2.37 -5.27
C PHE A 267 -11.77 1.26 -5.82
N PHE A 268 -11.28 0.03 -5.90
CA PHE A 268 -12.13 -1.11 -6.23
C PHE A 268 -13.23 -1.29 -5.18
N LEU A 269 -12.89 -1.27 -3.88
CA LEU A 269 -13.86 -1.41 -2.80
C LEU A 269 -14.90 -0.28 -2.74
N MET A 270 -14.53 0.95 -3.11
CA MET A 270 -15.42 2.12 -3.03
C MET A 270 -16.27 2.34 -4.30
N PHE A 271 -15.71 2.04 -5.47
CA PHE A 271 -16.32 2.41 -6.76
C PHE A 271 -16.61 1.21 -7.66
N GLY A 272 -16.17 0.01 -7.28
CA GLY A 272 -16.39 -1.20 -8.07
C GLY A 272 -17.79 -1.78 -7.87
N SER A 273 -18.24 -2.51 -8.86
CA SER A 273 -19.51 -3.27 -8.83
C SER A 273 -19.21 -4.75 -8.71
N TYR A 274 -20.09 -5.50 -8.05
CA TYR A 274 -19.97 -6.95 -8.01
C TYR A 274 -20.43 -7.56 -9.33
N ASP A 275 -19.77 -8.65 -9.75
CA ASP A 275 -20.13 -9.35 -11.00
C ASP A 275 -21.60 -9.84 -11.02
N SER A 276 -22.17 -10.13 -9.84
CA SER A 276 -23.60 -10.48 -9.68
C SER A 276 -24.53 -9.36 -10.13
N ASP A 277 -24.18 -8.10 -9.85
CA ASP A 277 -25.02 -6.93 -10.12
C ASP A 277 -25.06 -6.62 -11.62
N ILE A 278 -23.97 -6.96 -12.34
CA ILE A 278 -23.87 -6.79 -13.80
C ILE A 278 -24.73 -7.84 -14.53
N GLN A 279 -24.78 -9.07 -14.02
CA GLN A 279 -25.60 -10.14 -14.60
C GLN A 279 -27.11 -9.84 -14.43
N GLU A 280 -27.54 -9.39 -13.25
CA GLU A 280 -28.94 -9.02 -13.02
C GLU A 280 -29.40 -7.85 -13.90
N GLN A 281 -28.54 -6.85 -14.15
CA GLN A 281 -28.86 -5.74 -15.05
C GLN A 281 -28.95 -6.13 -16.52
N GLN A 282 -28.18 -7.12 -16.97
CA GLN A 282 -28.24 -7.65 -18.34
C GLN A 282 -29.49 -8.50 -18.58
N GLU A 283 -29.95 -9.25 -17.57
CA GLU A 283 -31.19 -10.02 -17.67
C GLU A 283 -32.46 -9.15 -17.67
N GLN A 284 -32.39 -7.94 -17.09
CA GLN A 284 -33.53 -7.01 -17.03
C GLN A 284 -33.65 -6.07 -18.24
N GLN A 285 -32.68 -6.05 -19.17
CA GLN A 285 -32.84 -5.30 -20.42
C GLN A 285 -33.72 -6.07 -21.41
N PRO A 286 -34.86 -5.51 -21.89
CA PRO A 286 -35.65 -6.15 -22.92
C PRO A 286 -34.81 -6.26 -24.18
N ARG A 287 -34.62 -7.49 -24.67
CA ARG A 287 -33.99 -7.75 -25.98
C ARG A 287 -34.72 -6.92 -27.02
N LYS A 288 -34.05 -5.90 -27.55
CA LYS A 288 -34.50 -5.15 -28.73
C LYS A 288 -34.02 -5.87 -29.98
#